data_AF-A0A7S4N5Y7-F1
#
_entry.id   AF-A0A7S4N5Y7-F1
#
_cell.length_a   1.000
_cell.length_b   1.000
_cell.length_c   1.000
_cell.angle_alpha   90.00
_cell.angle_beta   90.00
_cell.angle_gamma   90.00
#
_symmetry.space_group_name_H-M   'P 1'
#
loop_
_entity.id
_entity.type
_entity.pdbx_description
1 polymer ?
#
loop_
_entity_poly.entity_id
_entity_poly.type
_entity_poly.pdbx_seq_one_letter_code
_entity_poly.pdbx_strand_id
1 'polypeptide(L)'
;MGEERGAREREMADKRLAMTGPMYFKYNSVLRAPNELLQDSSKVPNKYTTTIHCIVSGIVKLSRHTPLPDDRQVWIGLKGLKLPESFLNEDKLGVSGGVEYGLLSTTTDVRTAMQYAGEEGESIVFEISCGAIDR
;
A
#
# COMPACT_ATOMS: atom_id res chain seq x y z
N MET A 1 -2.56 -32.60 -4.03
CA MET A 1 -1.72 -31.75 -4.91
C MET A 1 -2.52 -30.83 -5.85
N GLY A 2 -3.79 -31.13 -6.21
CA GLY A 2 -4.58 -30.26 -7.11
C GLY A 2 -5.14 -28.99 -6.47
N GLU A 3 -5.65 -29.06 -5.23
CA GLU A 3 -6.25 -27.90 -4.53
C GLU A 3 -5.24 -26.79 -4.20
N GLU A 4 -4.03 -27.16 -3.79
CA GLU A 4 -2.99 -26.20 -3.39
C GLU A 4 -2.48 -25.38 -4.60
N ARG A 5 -2.50 -25.97 -5.80
CA ARG A 5 -2.13 -25.31 -7.05
C ARG A 5 -3.24 -24.33 -7.50
N GLY A 6 -4.50 -24.72 -7.36
CA GLY A 6 -5.65 -23.86 -7.64
C GLY A 6 -5.78 -22.67 -6.68
N ALA A 7 -5.42 -22.84 -5.41
CA ALA A 7 -5.37 -21.75 -4.43
C ALA A 7 -4.26 -20.72 -4.78
N ARG A 8 -3.08 -21.18 -5.22
CA ARG A 8 -1.98 -20.31 -5.66
C ARG A 8 -2.33 -19.50 -6.90
N GLU A 9 -3.02 -20.09 -7.87
CA GLU A 9 -3.46 -19.41 -9.10
C GLU A 9 -4.50 -18.32 -8.81
N ARG A 10 -5.47 -18.60 -7.92
CA ARG A 10 -6.43 -17.60 -7.45
C ARG A 10 -5.76 -16.48 -6.66
N GLU A 11 -4.82 -16.78 -5.78
CA GLU A 11 -4.09 -15.78 -4.99
C GLU A 11 -3.20 -14.88 -5.87
N MET A 12 -2.62 -15.41 -6.95
CA MET A 12 -1.85 -14.63 -7.94
C MET A 12 -2.74 -13.78 -8.85
N ALA A 13 -3.87 -14.33 -9.31
CA ALA A 13 -4.86 -13.60 -10.09
C ALA A 13 -5.51 -12.48 -9.24
N ASP A 14 -5.83 -12.76 -7.98
CA ASP A 14 -6.34 -11.78 -7.02
C ASP A 14 -5.31 -10.69 -6.76
N LYS A 15 -4.02 -11.00 -6.54
CA LYS A 15 -2.97 -9.96 -6.39
C LYS A 15 -2.87 -9.05 -7.60
N ARG A 16 -2.86 -9.62 -8.82
CA ARG A 16 -2.73 -8.84 -10.05
C ARG A 16 -4.00 -8.03 -10.33
N LEU A 17 -5.18 -8.62 -10.16
CA LEU A 17 -6.46 -7.93 -10.37
C LEU A 17 -6.76 -6.89 -9.28
N ALA A 18 -6.37 -7.15 -8.03
CA ALA A 18 -6.77 -6.35 -6.87
C ALA A 18 -5.82 -5.19 -6.56
N MET A 19 -4.51 -5.34 -6.77
CA MET A 19 -3.52 -4.29 -6.48
C MET A 19 -3.12 -3.48 -7.72
N THR A 20 -3.14 -4.09 -8.92
CA THR A 20 -2.76 -3.39 -10.16
C THR A 20 -3.94 -3.06 -11.07
N GLY A 21 -5.12 -3.62 -10.80
CA GLY A 21 -6.39 -3.24 -11.46
C GLY A 21 -7.12 -2.11 -10.72
N PRO A 22 -8.20 -1.54 -11.30
CA PRO A 22 -8.87 -0.33 -10.78
C PRO A 22 -9.49 -0.48 -9.39
N MET A 23 -9.62 -1.72 -8.88
CA MET A 23 -10.22 -2.01 -7.59
C MET A 23 -9.36 -1.60 -6.39
N TYR A 24 -8.05 -1.40 -6.57
CA TYR A 24 -7.14 -0.97 -5.49
C TYR A 24 -7.62 0.32 -4.81
N PHE A 25 -8.23 1.23 -5.59
CA PHE A 25 -8.80 2.48 -5.09
C PHE A 25 -9.87 2.21 -4.05
N LYS A 26 -10.78 1.26 -4.29
CA LYS A 26 -11.87 0.93 -3.36
C LYS A 26 -11.35 0.28 -2.09
N TYR A 27 -10.38 -0.63 -2.21
CA TYR A 27 -9.79 -1.28 -1.04
C TYR A 27 -9.05 -0.27 -0.16
N ASN A 28 -8.22 0.58 -0.76
CA ASN A 28 -7.49 1.60 -0.02
C ASN A 28 -8.42 2.68 0.56
N SER A 29 -9.53 3.03 -0.11
CA SER A 29 -10.54 3.93 0.47
C SER A 29 -11.17 3.34 1.72
N VAL A 30 -11.47 2.03 1.76
CA VAL A 30 -12.01 1.37 2.96
C VAL A 30 -10.95 1.32 4.07
N LEU A 31 -9.69 0.98 3.73
CA LEU A 31 -8.61 0.91 4.71
C LEU A 31 -8.26 2.28 5.32
N ARG A 32 -8.39 3.35 4.54
CA ARG A 32 -8.14 4.74 4.99
C ARG A 32 -9.37 5.40 5.61
N ALA A 33 -10.53 4.75 5.56
CA ALA A 33 -11.74 5.33 6.12
C ALA A 33 -11.60 5.42 7.65
N PRO A 34 -12.04 6.54 8.26
CA PRO A 34 -12.07 6.65 9.72
C PRO A 34 -12.93 5.52 10.33
N ASN A 35 -12.50 5.06 11.50
CA ASN A 35 -13.15 3.95 12.19
C ASN A 35 -14.66 4.17 12.40
N GLU A 36 -15.12 5.42 12.62
CA GLU A 36 -16.56 5.69 12.78
C GLU A 36 -17.37 5.40 11.50
N LEU A 37 -16.82 5.70 10.32
CA LEU A 37 -17.47 5.39 9.04
C LEU A 37 -17.52 3.88 8.77
N LEU A 38 -16.52 3.14 9.25
CA LEU A 38 -16.48 1.69 9.13
C LEU A 38 -17.40 0.99 10.14
N GLN A 39 -17.69 1.61 11.28
CA GLN A 39 -18.63 1.09 12.28
C GLN A 39 -20.08 1.14 11.79
N ASP A 40 -20.45 2.16 11.01
CA ASP A 40 -21.77 2.28 10.41
C ASP A 40 -21.85 1.52 9.07
N SER A 41 -22.21 0.24 9.14
CA SER A 41 -22.38 -0.61 7.95
C SER A 41 -23.46 -0.13 6.98
N SER A 42 -24.32 0.82 7.37
CA SER A 42 -25.30 1.42 6.46
C SER A 42 -24.68 2.46 5.52
N LYS A 43 -23.51 3.01 5.86
CA LYS A 43 -22.80 4.04 5.08
C LYS A 43 -21.69 3.49 4.17
N VAL A 44 -21.20 2.27 4.43
CA VAL A 44 -20.20 1.59 3.60
C VAL A 44 -20.79 0.31 3.02
N PRO A 45 -21.23 0.32 1.74
CA PRO A 45 -21.98 -0.79 1.16
C PRO A 45 -21.17 -2.09 1.02
N ASN A 46 -19.84 -2.02 0.98
CA ASN A 46 -18.97 -3.20 1.01
C ASN A 46 -17.61 -2.86 1.62
N LYS A 47 -17.20 -3.65 2.62
CA LYS A 47 -15.91 -3.51 3.32
C LYS A 47 -14.77 -4.30 2.66
N TYR A 48 -15.07 -5.15 1.69
CA TYR A 48 -14.12 -6.01 0.98
C TYR A 48 -13.23 -6.86 1.91
N THR A 49 -13.71 -7.16 3.12
CA THR A 49 -12.93 -7.79 4.21
C THR A 49 -12.22 -9.06 3.75
N THR A 50 -12.95 -10.00 3.12
CA THR A 50 -12.38 -11.25 2.64
C THR A 50 -11.30 -11.02 1.57
N THR A 51 -11.55 -10.12 0.61
CA THR A 51 -10.60 -9.81 -0.45
C THR A 51 -9.33 -9.17 0.10
N ILE A 52 -9.47 -8.18 0.98
CA ILE A 52 -8.34 -7.54 1.65
C ILE A 52 -7.54 -8.57 2.45
N HIS A 53 -8.21 -9.45 3.20
CA HIS A 53 -7.53 -10.54 3.93
C HIS A 53 -6.79 -11.49 3.00
N CYS A 54 -7.37 -11.89 1.86
CA CYS A 54 -6.68 -12.72 0.87
C CYS A 54 -5.44 -12.04 0.31
N ILE A 55 -5.51 -10.74 0.00
CA ILE A 55 -4.36 -9.97 -0.50
C ILE A 55 -3.25 -9.92 0.54
N VAL A 56 -3.56 -9.54 1.78
CA VAL A 56 -2.59 -9.44 2.88
C VAL A 56 -1.97 -10.81 3.17
N SER A 57 -2.79 -11.86 3.28
CA SER A 57 -2.31 -13.25 3.40
C SER A 57 -1.32 -13.59 2.28
N GLY A 58 -1.66 -13.24 1.04
CA GLY A 58 -0.80 -13.49 -0.10
C GLY A 58 0.53 -12.74 -0.04
N ILE A 59 0.53 -11.47 0.40
CA ILE A 59 1.75 -10.68 0.57
C ILE A 59 2.65 -11.35 1.63
N VAL A 60 2.08 -11.74 2.78
CA VAL A 60 2.81 -12.41 3.86
C VAL A 60 3.41 -13.76 3.42
N LYS A 61 2.66 -14.57 2.66
CA LYS A 61 3.21 -15.83 2.13
C LYS A 61 4.32 -15.59 1.12
N LEU A 62 4.19 -14.55 0.29
CA LEU A 62 5.20 -14.22 -0.72
C LEU A 62 6.50 -13.74 -0.06
N SER A 63 6.41 -12.86 0.94
CA SER A 63 7.59 -12.33 1.64
C SER A 63 8.45 -13.41 2.29
N ARG A 64 7.87 -14.54 2.71
CA ARG A 64 8.59 -15.71 3.24
C ARG A 64 9.48 -16.42 2.21
N HIS A 65 9.19 -16.27 0.92
CA HIS A 65 9.90 -16.92 -0.16
C HIS A 65 10.65 -15.94 -1.08
N THR A 66 10.44 -14.64 -0.91
CA THR A 66 11.11 -13.58 -1.68
C THR A 66 11.74 -12.58 -0.71
N PRO A 67 12.89 -12.91 -0.09
CA PRO A 67 13.60 -11.96 0.75
C PRO A 67 13.99 -10.73 -0.06
N LEU A 68 13.82 -9.56 0.54
CA LEU A 68 14.29 -8.32 -0.06
C LEU A 68 15.81 -8.21 0.11
N PRO A 69 16.54 -7.65 -0.87
CA PRO A 69 17.92 -7.24 -0.68
C PRO A 69 18.06 -6.25 0.47
N ASP A 70 19.18 -6.30 1.20
CA ASP A 70 19.44 -5.46 2.39
C ASP A 70 19.50 -3.96 2.06
N ASP A 71 19.81 -3.63 0.80
CA ASP A 71 19.93 -2.27 0.26
C ASP A 71 18.72 -1.88 -0.62
N ARG A 72 17.60 -2.59 -0.51
CA ARG A 72 16.45 -2.36 -1.37
C ARG A 72 15.88 -0.96 -1.16
N GLN A 73 15.91 -0.15 -2.21
CA GLN A 73 15.18 1.11 -2.31
C GLN A 73 13.96 0.97 -3.22
N VAL A 74 12.88 1.65 -2.83
CA VAL A 74 11.66 1.76 -3.63
C VAL A 74 11.14 3.19 -3.61
N TRP A 75 10.40 3.56 -4.65
CA TRP A 75 9.83 4.88 -4.83
C TRP A 75 8.32 4.81 -4.98
N ILE A 76 7.64 5.88 -4.55
CA ILE A 76 6.23 6.12 -4.83
C ILE A 76 6.03 7.58 -5.23
N GLY A 77 5.24 7.79 -6.28
CA GLY A 77 4.79 9.12 -6.69
C GLY A 77 3.36 9.37 -6.30
N LEU A 78 3.09 10.57 -5.80
CA LEU A 78 1.78 11.05 -5.37
C LEU A 78 1.49 12.38 -6.07
N LYS A 79 0.27 12.53 -6.58
CA LYS A 79 -0.20 13.75 -7.24
C LYS A 79 -1.29 14.43 -6.41
N GLY A 80 -1.25 15.76 -6.35
CA GLY A 80 -2.30 16.58 -5.75
C GLY A 80 -2.41 16.47 -4.24
N LEU A 81 -1.30 16.17 -3.57
CA LEU A 81 -1.24 16.05 -2.11
C LEU A 81 -0.20 17.02 -1.56
N LYS A 82 -0.62 17.81 -0.58
CA LYS A 82 0.28 18.58 0.26
C LYS A 82 0.81 17.72 1.39
N LEU A 83 2.11 17.77 1.61
CA LEU A 83 2.73 17.11 2.74
C LEU A 83 2.23 17.76 4.06
N PRO A 84 1.68 17.00 5.01
CA PRO A 84 1.30 17.54 6.32
C PRO A 84 2.50 18.07 7.09
N GLU A 85 2.27 19.01 8.00
CA GLU A 85 3.32 19.58 8.85
C GLU A 85 4.05 18.52 9.70
N SER A 86 3.38 17.42 10.02
CA SER A 86 3.98 16.29 10.75
C SER A 86 5.16 15.64 10.04
N PHE A 87 5.31 15.84 8.73
CA PHE A 87 6.48 15.38 7.98
C PHE A 87 7.65 16.38 7.99
N LEU A 88 7.39 17.63 8.39
CA LEU A 88 8.39 18.71 8.41
C LEU A 88 8.89 18.97 9.82
N ASN A 89 8.03 18.75 10.83
CA ASN A 89 8.32 19.01 12.22
C ASN A 89 8.26 17.70 13.02
N GLU A 90 9.28 17.45 13.83
CA GLU A 90 9.30 16.31 14.75
C GLU A 90 8.25 16.48 15.86
N ASP A 91 7.64 15.38 16.26
CA ASP A 91 6.77 15.33 17.42
C ASP A 91 7.57 15.31 18.74
N LYS A 92 6.88 15.16 19.86
CA LYS A 92 7.51 15.12 21.20
C LYS A 92 8.46 13.94 21.40
N LEU A 93 8.43 12.95 20.52
CA LEU A 93 9.27 11.76 20.54
C LEU A 93 10.43 11.87 19.54
N GLY A 94 10.58 13.02 18.85
CA GLY A 94 11.61 13.21 17.83
C GLY A 94 11.27 12.55 16.50
N VAL A 95 10.00 12.25 16.23
CA VAL A 95 9.56 11.54 15.02
C VAL A 95 8.81 12.49 14.10
N SER A 96 9.18 12.49 12.82
CA SER A 96 8.41 13.15 11.75
C SER A 96 7.95 12.11 10.71
N GLY A 97 6.76 12.32 10.15
CA GLY A 97 6.20 11.45 9.12
C GLY A 97 4.69 11.25 9.24
N GLY A 98 4.24 10.07 8.79
CA GLY A 98 2.84 9.67 8.80
C GLY A 98 2.69 8.17 8.57
N VAL A 99 1.46 7.68 8.75
CA VAL A 99 1.09 6.27 8.58
C VAL A 99 0.18 6.13 7.37
N GLU A 100 0.54 5.26 6.43
CA GLU A 100 -0.33 4.82 5.36
C GLU A 100 -1.13 3.59 5.83
N TYR A 101 -2.45 3.73 5.91
CA TYR A 101 -3.35 2.64 6.30
C TYR A 101 -3.72 1.73 5.12
N GLY A 102 -3.66 2.26 3.89
CA GLY A 102 -3.86 1.50 2.67
C GLY A 102 -2.69 0.58 2.33
N LEU A 103 -2.90 -0.26 1.33
CA LEU A 103 -1.81 -1.04 0.74
C LEU A 103 -0.98 -0.12 -0.16
N LEU A 104 0.31 0.00 0.16
CA LEU A 104 1.25 0.88 -0.52
C LEU A 104 1.86 0.18 -1.75
N SER A 105 1.62 0.73 -2.93
CA SER A 105 2.24 0.28 -4.18
C SER A 105 3.49 1.10 -4.46
N THR A 106 4.63 0.44 -4.63
CA THR A 106 5.92 1.09 -4.89
C THR A 106 6.59 0.48 -6.12
N THR A 107 7.59 1.18 -6.66
CA THR A 107 8.40 0.74 -7.81
C THR A 107 9.88 0.80 -7.46
N THR A 108 10.72 -0.02 -8.10
CA THR A 108 12.19 0.10 -8.02
C THR A 108 12.75 1.02 -9.11
N ASP A 109 11.90 1.63 -9.93
CA ASP A 109 12.29 2.60 -10.94
C ASP A 109 11.69 3.97 -10.61
N VAL A 110 12.55 4.92 -10.24
CA VAL A 110 12.14 6.29 -9.90
C VAL A 110 11.38 6.98 -11.03
N ARG A 111 11.66 6.66 -12.30
CA ARG A 111 10.97 7.27 -13.45
C ARG A 111 9.50 6.89 -13.47
N THR A 112 9.20 5.63 -13.17
CA THR A 112 7.83 5.17 -12.99
C THR A 112 7.13 5.93 -11.85
N ALA A 113 7.80 6.16 -10.72
CA ALA A 113 7.22 6.96 -9.63
C ALA A 113 6.95 8.42 -10.06
N MET A 114 7.89 9.05 -10.76
CA MET A 114 7.73 10.41 -11.29
C MET A 114 6.53 10.51 -12.24
N GLN A 115 6.26 9.49 -13.07
CA GLN A 115 5.07 9.46 -13.91
C GLN A 115 3.76 9.47 -13.09
N TYR A 116 3.72 8.78 -11.95
CA TYR A 116 2.56 8.79 -11.05
C TYR A 116 2.41 10.12 -10.30
N ALA A 117 3.50 10.78 -9.94
CA ALA A 117 3.46 12.10 -9.32
C ALA A 117 2.96 13.17 -10.33
N GLY A 118 3.35 13.06 -11.59
CA GLY A 118 3.00 14.00 -12.64
C GLY A 118 3.65 15.37 -12.47
N GLU A 119 3.53 16.22 -13.49
CA GLU A 119 4.24 17.52 -13.56
C GLU A 119 3.38 18.71 -13.11
N GLU A 120 2.09 18.50 -12.84
CA GLU A 120 1.12 19.56 -12.55
C GLU A 120 0.58 19.45 -11.11
N GLY A 121 0.59 20.57 -10.39
CA GLY A 121 0.09 20.68 -9.02
C GLY A 121 1.14 20.32 -7.96
N GLU A 122 0.68 20.03 -6.75
CA GLU A 122 1.54 19.54 -5.66
C GLU A 122 1.87 18.07 -5.89
N SER A 123 3.07 17.81 -6.42
CA SER A 123 3.59 16.48 -6.72
C SER A 123 4.67 16.08 -5.70
N ILE A 124 4.57 14.86 -5.17
CA ILE A 124 5.52 14.34 -4.18
C ILE A 124 6.06 13.00 -4.67
N VAL A 125 7.37 12.80 -4.57
CA VAL A 125 8.00 11.48 -4.74
C VAL A 125 8.69 11.12 -3.43
N PHE A 126 8.31 9.99 -2.85
CA PHE A 126 9.01 9.42 -1.71
C PHE A 126 10.01 8.38 -2.19
N GLU A 127 11.21 8.40 -1.60
CA GLU A 127 12.18 7.32 -1.62
C GLU A 127 12.13 6.61 -0.26
N ILE A 128 11.97 5.29 -0.29
CA ILE A 128 11.75 4.46 0.89
C ILE A 128 12.80 3.36 0.89
N SER A 129 13.60 3.31 1.96
CA SER A 129 14.52 2.20 2.21
C SER A 129 13.74 1.03 2.84
N CYS A 130 13.72 -0.11 2.16
CA CYS A 130 13.11 -1.33 2.67
C CYS A 130 14.11 -2.04 3.58
N GLY A 131 13.75 -2.29 4.83
CA GLY A 131 14.65 -2.96 5.79
C GLY A 131 14.68 -2.34 7.18
N ALA A 132 13.99 -1.22 7.42
CA ALA A 132 13.79 -0.64 8.75
C ALA A 132 12.76 -1.44 9.59
N ILE A 133 12.93 -2.75 9.65
CA ILE A 133 12.26 -3.62 10.62
C ILE A 133 13.35 -4.06 11.58
N ASP A 134 13.35 -3.48 12.79
CA ASP A 134 13.99 -4.13 13.93
C ASP A 134 13.34 -5.51 14.08
N ARG A 135 14.13 -6.57 13.93
CA ARG A 135 13.65 -7.97 14.02
C ARG A 135 13.71 -8.45 15.45
#